data_AF-A0A812PBE9-F1
#
_entry.id   AF-A0A812PBE9-F1
#
_cell.length_a   1.000
_cell.length_b   1.000
_cell.length_c   1.000
_cell.angle_alpha   90.00
_cell.angle_beta   90.00
_cell.angle_gamma   90.00
#
_symmetry.space_group_name_H-M   'P 1'
#
loop_
_entity.id
_entity.type
_entity.pdbx_description
1 polymer ?
#
loop_
_entity_poly.entity_id
_entity_poly.type
_entity_poly.pdbx_seq_one_letter_code
_entity_poly.pdbx_strand_id
1 'polypeptide(L)'
;MTQLRDCLAQIYFTGNMLSKYEAVTESLKDVINTDGDNEETWEKFDTHFTKFLNMSWATNWDGTKYDIIFYGVSGYTGYLMIQYLKKTALKRNPEPFTFALAGRTANKVRELRDREFIGTEWEDTPIIQASYDDVFSLMDLCRSAYVIVNVAGPYMLTQGELLLDCCCRCGTDYCDVSGEIPWSHRTLALHEQARKSGATLIPSAAVAGGYPDILTFLCAKKLREEHGEELRRAACYAIGGGSVAGASGGTLASRGAMSSASDETRKLMADPYALGGFIPSFDRNGIKEMNIQNGTGKVTHKIRKEDADAILSKVSQCPYTGTWRAPWMYSYFDTRILRRTNALFADLAGQPYGKEFNFQEFMRLPPEMIAQGQAGGGGGGGSSAPPPKPSGPSVSGEKEALIEQGKYFKQ
;
A
#
# COMPACT_ATOMS: atom_id res chain seq x y z
N MET A 1 3.35 -3.87 34.07
CA MET A 1 3.56 -5.21 33.46
C MET A 1 2.63 -5.50 32.28
N THR A 2 1.30 -5.49 32.40
CA THR A 2 0.38 -5.81 31.27
C THR A 2 0.46 -4.78 30.13
N GLN A 3 0.40 -3.47 30.43
CA GLN A 3 0.62 -2.42 29.41
C GLN A 3 2.00 -2.51 28.74
N LEU A 4 3.04 -2.85 29.50
CA LEU A 4 4.39 -3.06 28.96
C LEU A 4 4.40 -4.22 27.96
N ARG A 5 3.73 -5.33 28.31
CA ARG A 5 3.63 -6.52 27.49
C ARG A 5 2.82 -6.27 26.21
N ASP A 6 1.74 -5.50 26.32
CA ASP A 6 0.90 -5.11 25.18
C ASP A 6 1.62 -4.11 24.25
N CYS A 7 2.39 -3.17 24.81
CA CYS A 7 3.22 -2.25 24.03
C CYS A 7 4.38 -2.99 23.32
N LEU A 8 5.10 -3.86 24.01
CA LEU A 8 6.17 -4.66 23.41
C LEU A 8 5.64 -5.70 22.39
N ALA A 9 4.34 -5.99 22.42
CA ALA A 9 3.68 -6.80 21.40
C ALA A 9 3.39 -6.02 20.11
N GLN A 10 3.56 -4.70 20.11
CA GLN A 10 3.43 -3.90 18.90
C GLN A 10 4.68 -4.07 18.03
N ILE A 11 4.44 -4.28 16.73
CA ILE A 11 5.50 -4.53 15.72
C ILE A 11 6.58 -3.45 15.67
N TYR A 12 6.29 -2.24 16.17
CA TYR A 12 7.21 -1.10 16.23
C TYR A 12 7.98 -0.97 17.55
N PHE A 13 7.74 -1.81 18.56
CA PHE A 13 8.47 -1.78 19.84
C PHE A 13 9.14 -3.13 20.11
N THR A 14 10.11 -3.45 19.26
CA THR A 14 10.92 -4.67 19.42
C THR A 14 12.00 -4.50 20.47
N GLY A 15 12.46 -5.61 21.08
CA GLY A 15 13.61 -5.60 21.98
C GLY A 15 14.88 -5.07 21.33
N ASN A 16 15.06 -5.29 20.02
CA ASN A 16 16.18 -4.71 19.26
C ASN A 16 16.10 -3.17 19.23
N MET A 17 14.92 -2.61 18.95
CA MET A 17 14.74 -1.15 19.00
C MET A 17 14.94 -0.60 20.42
N LEU A 18 14.38 -1.25 21.43
CA LEU A 18 14.58 -0.88 22.83
C LEU A 18 16.07 -0.86 23.20
N SER A 19 16.84 -1.86 22.74
CA SER A 19 18.27 -2.01 23.04
C SER A 19 19.13 -0.87 22.50
N LYS A 20 18.65 -0.17 21.46
CA LYS A 20 19.32 1.01 20.89
C LYS A 20 19.07 2.27 21.69
N TYR A 21 18.09 2.27 22.61
CA TYR A 21 17.81 3.43 23.45
C TYR A 21 18.51 3.32 24.80
N GLU A 22 19.73 3.84 24.85
CA GLU A 22 20.59 3.78 26.02
C GLU A 22 19.86 4.25 27.29
N ALA A 23 19.19 5.42 27.27
CA ALA A 23 18.51 5.94 28.46
C ALA A 23 17.38 5.03 29.01
N VAL A 24 16.62 4.33 28.15
CA VAL A 24 15.67 3.30 28.64
C VAL A 24 16.39 2.07 29.15
N THR A 25 17.40 1.59 28.44
CA THR A 25 18.12 0.39 28.87
C THR A 25 18.89 0.61 30.18
N GLU A 26 19.45 1.80 30.39
CA GLU A 26 20.16 2.18 31.62
C GLU A 26 19.20 2.37 32.77
N SER A 27 18.09 3.10 32.58
CA SER A 27 17.08 3.24 33.63
C SER A 27 16.46 1.89 34.00
N LEU A 28 16.28 0.97 33.05
CA LEU A 28 15.85 -0.40 33.36
C LEU A 28 16.91 -1.19 34.16
N LYS A 29 18.20 -1.02 33.84
CA LYS A 29 19.29 -1.60 34.64
C LYS A 29 19.30 -1.04 36.05
N ASP A 30 19.07 0.26 36.22
CA ASP A 30 18.99 0.91 37.53
C ASP A 30 17.86 0.29 38.37
N VAL A 31 16.67 0.08 37.78
CA VAL A 31 15.55 -0.63 38.42
C VAL A 31 15.98 -2.03 38.86
N ILE A 32 16.58 -2.82 37.96
CA ILE A 32 17.04 -4.19 38.24
C ILE A 32 18.10 -4.21 39.36
N ASN A 33 19.05 -3.27 39.36
CA ASN A 33 20.10 -3.17 40.36
C ASN A 33 19.58 -2.83 41.76
N THR A 34 18.38 -2.24 41.84
CA THR A 34 17.67 -1.97 43.10
C THR A 34 16.67 -3.07 43.47
N ASP A 35 16.71 -4.23 42.80
CA ASP A 35 15.73 -5.32 42.93
C ASP A 35 14.26 -4.86 42.73
N GLY A 36 14.06 -3.69 42.09
CA GLY A 36 12.75 -3.05 41.92
C GLY A 36 12.21 -2.32 43.15
N ASP A 37 12.98 -2.17 44.23
CA ASP A 37 12.54 -1.57 45.50
C ASP A 37 12.66 -0.03 45.55
N ASN A 38 13.34 0.58 44.57
CA ASN A 38 13.55 2.03 44.53
C ASN A 38 12.52 2.71 43.60
N GLU A 39 11.68 3.58 44.16
CA GLU A 39 10.65 4.32 43.42
C GLU A 39 11.25 5.34 42.42
N GLU A 40 12.40 5.96 42.74
CA GLU A 40 13.07 6.93 41.86
C GLU A 40 13.61 6.27 40.58
N THR A 41 14.11 5.03 40.67
CA THR A 41 14.57 4.29 39.48
C THR A 41 13.40 3.92 38.58
N TRP A 42 12.24 3.60 39.16
CA TRP A 42 10.99 3.39 38.40
C TRP A 42 10.49 4.66 37.73
N GLU A 43 10.45 5.81 38.43
CA GLU A 43 10.05 7.08 37.83
C GLU A 43 10.94 7.48 36.65
N LYS A 44 12.26 7.27 36.78
CA LYS A 44 13.23 7.50 35.72
C LYS A 44 12.98 6.56 34.53
N PHE A 45 12.77 5.27 34.79
CA PHE A 45 12.41 4.30 33.75
C PHE A 45 11.12 4.67 33.05
N ASP A 46 10.05 4.97 33.78
CA ASP A 46 8.74 5.30 33.22
C ASP A 46 8.79 6.58 32.38
N THR A 47 9.61 7.57 32.79
CA THR A 47 9.85 8.79 32.02
C THR A 47 10.49 8.49 30.68
N HIS A 48 11.58 7.72 30.67
CA HIS A 48 12.29 7.36 29.44
C HIS A 48 11.48 6.39 28.59
N PHE A 49 10.77 5.45 29.21
CA PHE A 49 9.95 4.47 28.52
C PHE A 49 8.73 5.12 27.87
N THR A 50 8.07 6.07 28.53
CA THR A 50 6.98 6.87 27.93
C THR A 50 7.47 7.66 26.72
N LYS A 51 8.64 8.27 26.85
CA LYS A 51 9.36 8.94 25.76
C LYS A 51 9.66 7.98 24.60
N PHE A 52 10.09 6.74 24.87
CA PHE A 52 10.29 5.71 23.85
C PHE A 52 8.97 5.34 23.15
N LEU A 53 7.89 5.11 23.92
CA LEU A 53 6.57 4.77 23.40
C LEU A 53 5.95 5.85 22.52
N ASN A 54 6.24 7.12 22.79
CA ASN A 54 5.72 8.22 21.99
C ASN A 54 6.71 8.73 20.92
N MET A 55 7.95 8.21 20.90
CA MET A 55 9.06 8.66 20.05
C MET A 55 9.37 10.16 20.15
N SER A 56 8.96 10.84 21.23
CA SER A 56 8.99 12.32 21.32
C SER A 56 10.39 12.93 21.27
N TRP A 57 11.42 12.12 21.49
CA TRP A 57 12.82 12.51 21.64
C TRP A 57 13.73 11.83 20.60
N ALA A 58 13.19 10.90 19.79
CA ALA A 58 13.95 10.11 18.84
C ALA A 58 14.25 10.95 17.59
N THR A 59 15.12 11.94 17.70
CA THR A 59 15.46 12.81 16.58
C THR A 59 16.83 13.48 16.73
N ASN A 60 17.60 13.49 15.65
CA ASN A 60 18.78 14.33 15.43
C ASN A 60 18.52 15.40 14.35
N TRP A 61 17.25 15.71 14.11
CA TRP A 61 16.81 16.62 13.07
C TRP A 61 17.43 18.01 13.25
N ASP A 62 18.01 18.53 12.18
CA ASP A 62 18.74 19.80 12.13
C ASP A 62 17.83 21.02 11.95
N GLY A 63 16.51 20.81 11.84
CA GLY A 63 15.52 21.86 11.57
C GLY A 63 15.23 22.08 10.09
N THR A 64 15.94 21.41 9.17
CA THR A 64 15.73 21.54 7.73
C THR A 64 14.45 20.82 7.30
N LYS A 65 13.57 21.50 6.56
CA LYS A 65 12.31 20.91 6.09
C LYS A 65 12.18 21.03 4.57
N TYR A 66 11.77 19.93 3.95
CA TYR A 66 11.55 19.78 2.51
C TYR A 66 10.06 19.62 2.21
N ASP A 67 9.60 20.19 1.09
CA ASP A 67 8.22 20.03 0.63
C ASP A 67 7.92 18.55 0.33
N ILE A 68 8.85 17.86 -0.32
CA ILE A 68 8.68 16.46 -0.69
C ILE A 68 9.96 15.66 -0.43
N ILE A 69 9.85 14.53 0.26
CA ILE A 69 10.93 13.54 0.31
C ILE A 69 10.52 12.26 -0.41
N PHE A 70 11.34 11.82 -1.36
CA PHE A 70 11.12 10.56 -2.09
C PHE A 70 11.93 9.44 -1.46
N TYR A 71 11.26 8.46 -0.83
CA TYR A 71 11.91 7.34 -0.15
C TYR A 71 11.86 6.07 -1.00
N GLY A 72 13.02 5.42 -1.23
CA GLY A 72 13.12 4.19 -2.03
C GLY A 72 13.44 4.42 -3.50
N VAL A 73 14.02 5.58 -3.85
CA VAL A 73 14.21 6.01 -5.24
C VAL A 73 15.16 5.14 -6.06
N SER A 74 16.02 4.34 -5.42
CA SER A 74 16.96 3.44 -6.09
C SER A 74 16.30 2.23 -6.77
N GLY A 75 15.02 1.95 -6.50
CA GLY A 75 14.26 0.89 -7.16
C GLY A 75 13.71 1.30 -8.53
N TYR A 76 13.15 0.35 -9.27
CA TYR A 76 12.59 0.62 -10.61
C TYR A 76 11.49 1.70 -10.62
N THR A 77 10.50 1.57 -9.74
CA THR A 77 9.42 2.58 -9.63
C THR A 77 9.97 3.94 -9.21
N GLY A 78 10.93 3.94 -8.29
CA GLY A 78 11.65 5.15 -7.87
C GLY A 78 12.37 5.83 -9.02
N TYR A 79 13.09 5.08 -9.85
CA TYR A 79 13.71 5.61 -11.06
C TYR A 79 12.71 6.27 -12.01
N LEU A 80 11.59 5.60 -12.32
CA LEU A 80 10.55 6.16 -13.19
C LEU A 80 9.96 7.45 -12.60
N MET A 81 9.78 7.48 -11.29
CA MET A 81 9.29 8.65 -10.57
C MET A 81 10.29 9.83 -10.65
N ILE A 82 11.59 9.58 -10.46
CA ILE A 82 12.62 10.62 -10.61
C ILE A 82 12.73 11.11 -12.06
N GLN A 83 12.56 10.22 -13.04
CA GLN A 83 12.50 10.64 -14.45
C GLN A 83 11.30 11.53 -14.74
N TYR A 84 10.13 11.23 -14.17
CA TYR A 84 8.96 12.09 -14.27
C TYR A 84 9.17 13.43 -13.56
N LEU A 85 9.75 13.41 -12.35
CA LEU A 85 10.11 14.59 -11.58
C LEU A 85 10.98 15.54 -12.42
N LYS A 86 12.10 15.04 -12.96
CA LYS A 86 13.04 15.80 -13.78
C LYS A 86 12.44 16.33 -15.08
N LYS A 87 11.68 15.51 -15.81
CA LYS A 87 11.18 15.86 -17.15
C LYS A 87 9.93 16.71 -17.11
N THR A 88 9.13 16.58 -16.06
CA THR A 88 7.78 17.14 -15.99
C THR A 88 7.63 18.04 -14.79
N ALA A 89 7.67 17.50 -13.57
CA ALA A 89 7.25 18.26 -12.39
C ALA A 89 8.17 19.46 -12.12
N LEU A 90 9.49 19.29 -12.13
CA LEU A 90 10.45 20.38 -11.89
C LEU A 90 10.42 21.47 -12.98
N LYS A 91 9.95 21.14 -14.20
CA LYS A 91 9.91 22.08 -15.33
C LYS A 91 8.56 22.77 -15.53
N ARG A 92 7.47 22.13 -15.09
CA ARG A 92 6.10 22.57 -15.36
C ARG A 92 5.38 23.11 -14.13
N ASN A 93 5.91 22.90 -12.92
CA ASN A 93 5.30 23.45 -11.73
C ASN A 93 5.50 24.99 -11.73
N PRO A 94 4.43 25.78 -11.55
CA PRO A 94 4.53 27.24 -11.54
C PRO A 94 5.29 27.76 -10.32
N GLU A 95 5.28 27.01 -9.22
CA GLU A 95 5.96 27.35 -7.97
C GLU A 95 7.16 26.41 -7.74
N PRO A 96 8.35 26.92 -7.39
CA PRO A 96 9.45 26.06 -7.00
C PRO A 96 9.13 25.35 -5.69
N PHE A 97 9.64 24.13 -5.54
CA PHE A 97 9.53 23.36 -4.31
C PHE A 97 10.86 22.68 -3.99
N THR A 98 11.11 22.49 -2.71
CA THR A 98 12.28 21.81 -2.16
C THR A 98 12.02 20.31 -2.08
N PHE A 99 13.02 19.50 -2.42
CA PHE A 99 12.90 18.06 -2.29
C PHE A 99 14.21 17.40 -1.89
N ALA A 100 14.09 16.22 -1.29
CA ALA A 100 15.22 15.35 -0.96
C ALA A 100 14.96 13.92 -1.43
N LEU A 101 16.04 13.18 -1.64
CA LEU A 101 16.01 11.77 -1.97
C LEU A 101 16.41 10.95 -0.74
N ALA A 102 15.67 9.90 -0.45
CA ALA A 102 15.90 9.11 0.74
C ALA A 102 15.90 7.60 0.48
N GLY A 103 16.60 6.88 1.34
CA GLY A 103 16.61 5.43 1.32
C GLY A 103 17.61 4.83 2.29
N ARG A 104 17.50 3.53 2.49
CA ARG A 104 18.35 2.77 3.43
C ARG A 104 19.84 2.81 3.08
N THR A 105 20.17 2.84 1.79
CA THR A 105 21.56 2.78 1.32
C THR A 105 21.92 4.07 0.59
N ALA A 106 22.54 5.02 1.30
CA ALA A 106 22.87 6.34 0.77
C ALA A 106 23.64 6.30 -0.55
N ASN A 107 24.57 5.34 -0.72
CA ASN A 107 25.34 5.19 -1.96
C ASN A 107 24.45 4.88 -3.18
N LYS A 108 23.46 4.00 -3.04
CA LYS A 108 22.51 3.70 -4.14
C LYS A 108 21.65 4.91 -4.49
N VAL A 109 21.27 5.70 -3.49
CA VAL A 109 20.51 6.95 -3.71
C VAL A 109 21.38 7.97 -4.44
N ARG A 110 22.66 8.07 -4.08
CA ARG A 110 23.63 8.96 -4.72
C ARG A 110 23.89 8.58 -6.18
N GLU A 111 24.10 7.30 -6.46
CA GLU A 111 24.25 6.80 -7.83
C GLU A 111 23.05 7.16 -8.72
N LEU A 112 21.82 7.02 -8.19
CA LEU A 112 20.61 7.44 -8.90
C LEU A 112 20.59 8.96 -9.12
N ARG A 113 20.83 9.75 -8.06
CA ARG A 113 20.84 11.21 -8.12
C ARG A 113 21.83 11.69 -9.18
N ASP A 114 23.07 11.24 -9.10
CA ASP A 114 24.14 11.69 -9.99
C ASP A 114 23.84 11.30 -11.43
N ARG A 115 23.32 10.09 -11.66
CA ARG A 115 22.89 9.65 -13.01
C ARG A 115 21.78 10.54 -13.58
N GLU A 116 20.82 10.94 -12.76
CA GLU A 116 19.69 11.75 -13.23
C GLU A 116 19.94 13.26 -13.21
N PHE A 117 20.79 13.79 -12.34
CA PHE A 117 20.87 15.24 -12.10
C PHE A 117 22.24 15.87 -12.32
N ILE A 118 23.31 15.11 -12.61
CA ILE A 118 24.63 15.70 -12.89
C ILE A 118 24.57 16.78 -13.98
N GLY A 119 25.21 17.93 -13.75
CA GLY A 119 25.22 19.06 -14.68
C GLY A 119 23.88 19.77 -14.81
N THR A 120 22.96 19.56 -13.85
CA THR A 120 21.71 20.33 -13.72
C THR A 120 21.73 21.08 -12.40
N GLU A 121 20.84 22.07 -12.24
CA GLU A 121 20.69 22.82 -10.98
C GLU A 121 20.31 21.96 -9.76
N TRP A 122 19.92 20.70 -9.98
CA TRP A 122 19.55 19.73 -8.93
C TRP A 122 20.66 18.71 -8.62
N GLU A 123 21.88 18.88 -9.13
CA GLU A 123 22.97 17.93 -8.91
C GLU A 123 23.31 17.72 -7.42
N ASP A 124 23.14 18.78 -6.62
CA ASP A 124 23.35 18.78 -5.17
C ASP A 124 22.09 18.45 -4.37
N THR A 125 21.07 17.83 -4.99
CA THR A 125 19.86 17.40 -4.28
C THR A 125 20.22 16.63 -2.99
N PRO A 126 19.68 17.03 -1.82
CA PRO A 126 19.99 16.39 -0.55
C PRO A 126 19.63 14.90 -0.53
N ILE A 127 20.47 14.13 0.16
CA ILE A 127 20.28 12.70 0.37
C ILE A 127 20.13 12.42 1.85
N ILE A 128 19.03 11.80 2.24
CA ILE A 128 18.75 11.42 3.63
C ILE A 128 18.81 9.90 3.74
N GLN A 129 19.71 9.40 4.57
CA GLN A 129 19.74 7.97 4.90
C GLN A 129 18.71 7.69 5.98
N ALA A 130 17.75 6.81 5.67
CA ALA A 130 16.75 6.37 6.64
C ALA A 130 16.46 4.89 6.47
N SER A 131 16.28 4.18 7.58
CA SER A 131 16.09 2.73 7.60
C SER A 131 14.96 2.33 8.54
N TYR A 132 14.17 1.33 8.17
CA TYR A 132 13.14 0.76 9.05
C TYR A 132 13.71 0.09 10.30
N ASP A 133 15.01 -0.19 10.32
CA ASP A 133 15.69 -0.74 11.51
C ASP A 133 16.17 0.37 12.47
N ASP A 134 16.01 1.64 12.13
CA ASP A 134 16.49 2.79 12.88
C ASP A 134 15.42 3.89 12.97
N VAL A 135 14.68 3.88 14.08
CA VAL A 135 13.58 4.83 14.35
C VAL A 135 14.05 6.28 14.35
N PHE A 136 15.27 6.58 14.83
CA PHE A 136 15.77 7.97 14.81
C PHE A 136 15.84 8.47 13.38
N SER A 137 16.41 7.66 12.49
CA SER A 137 16.51 8.02 11.08
C SER A 137 15.13 8.23 10.43
N LEU A 138 14.10 7.48 10.83
CA LEU A 138 12.74 7.65 10.31
C LEU A 138 12.05 8.87 10.90
N MET A 139 12.20 9.12 12.19
CA MET A 139 11.66 10.31 12.83
C MET A 139 12.31 11.58 12.27
N ASP A 140 13.63 11.55 12.04
CA ASP A 140 14.36 12.62 11.37
C ASP A 140 13.87 12.83 9.94
N LEU A 141 13.68 11.74 9.19
CA LEU A 141 13.09 11.77 7.85
C LEU A 141 11.70 12.41 7.86
N CYS A 142 10.81 11.99 8.77
CA CYS A 142 9.45 12.51 8.90
C CYS A 142 9.44 13.99 9.29
N ARG A 143 10.27 14.41 10.26
CA ARG A 143 10.38 15.82 10.65
C ARG A 143 10.93 16.70 9.54
N SER A 144 11.81 16.14 8.71
CA SER A 144 12.39 16.83 7.55
C SER A 144 11.42 16.97 6.37
N ALA A 145 10.20 16.43 6.43
CA ALA A 145 9.26 16.46 5.31
C ALA A 145 7.93 17.15 5.65
N TYR A 146 7.34 17.80 4.67
CA TYR A 146 5.88 17.99 4.65
C TYR A 146 5.18 16.73 4.11
N VAL A 147 5.68 16.17 3.00
CA VAL A 147 5.15 14.94 2.41
C VAL A 147 6.27 13.92 2.17
N ILE A 148 6.03 12.66 2.53
CA ILE A 148 6.89 11.53 2.15
C ILE A 148 6.20 10.70 1.07
N VAL A 149 6.90 10.51 -0.05
CA VAL A 149 6.48 9.59 -1.13
C VAL A 149 7.31 8.31 -1.01
N ASN A 150 6.70 7.25 -0.50
CA ASN A 150 7.36 5.96 -0.27
C ASN A 150 7.15 5.01 -1.46
N VAL A 151 8.23 4.67 -2.15
CA VAL A 151 8.28 3.68 -3.24
C VAL A 151 9.22 2.50 -2.92
N ALA A 152 9.53 2.29 -1.63
CA ALA A 152 10.38 1.21 -1.15
C ALA A 152 9.58 -0.07 -0.85
N GLY A 153 9.21 -0.81 -1.90
CA GLY A 153 8.69 -2.18 -1.77
C GLY A 153 9.78 -3.26 -1.76
N PRO A 154 9.43 -4.55 -1.54
CA PRO A 154 8.10 -5.09 -1.24
C PRO A 154 7.61 -4.72 0.16
N TYR A 155 6.41 -4.15 0.29
CA TYR A 155 5.97 -3.53 1.55
C TYR A 155 5.73 -4.56 2.65
N MET A 156 5.09 -5.68 2.34
CA MET A 156 4.77 -6.76 3.28
C MET A 156 6.01 -7.39 3.91
N LEU A 157 7.12 -7.45 3.17
CA LEU A 157 8.40 -8.00 3.63
C LEU A 157 9.22 -7.01 4.46
N THR A 158 8.78 -5.76 4.53
CA THR A 158 9.44 -4.71 5.30
C THR A 158 8.60 -4.34 6.52
N GLN A 159 9.25 -3.69 7.48
CA GLN A 159 8.59 -3.03 8.62
C GLN A 159 8.13 -1.62 8.23
N GLY A 160 7.61 -1.45 7.01
CA GLY A 160 7.28 -0.11 6.50
C GLY A 160 6.25 0.63 7.34
N GLU A 161 5.41 -0.09 8.10
CA GLU A 161 4.36 0.47 8.95
C GLU A 161 4.93 1.43 9.99
N LEU A 162 6.20 1.22 10.36
CA LEU A 162 6.95 2.09 11.25
C LEU A 162 7.10 3.49 10.66
N LEU A 163 7.33 3.62 9.35
CA LEU A 163 7.38 4.92 8.69
C LEU A 163 6.02 5.62 8.72
N LEU A 164 4.90 4.90 8.53
CA LEU A 164 3.56 5.50 8.67
C LEU A 164 3.29 5.94 10.10
N ASP A 165 3.69 5.16 11.10
CA ASP A 165 3.54 5.54 12.51
C ASP A 165 4.39 6.78 12.84
N CYS A 166 5.63 6.85 12.37
CA CYS A 166 6.46 8.07 12.46
C CYS A 166 5.80 9.27 11.77
N CYS A 167 5.25 9.09 10.56
CA CYS A 167 4.47 10.13 9.88
C CYS A 167 3.27 10.59 10.71
N CYS A 168 2.50 9.66 11.28
CA CYS A 168 1.39 10.00 12.17
C CYS A 168 1.90 10.85 13.34
N ARG A 169 2.97 10.45 14.02
CA ARG A 169 3.49 11.15 15.21
C ARG A 169 4.04 12.54 14.88
N CYS A 170 4.63 12.71 13.71
CA CYS A 170 5.20 13.99 13.27
C CYS A 170 4.17 14.92 12.61
N GLY A 171 2.97 14.45 12.29
CA GLY A 171 2.03 15.22 11.47
C GLY A 171 2.50 15.36 10.02
N THR A 172 3.27 14.39 9.53
CA THR A 172 3.85 14.38 8.18
C THR A 172 2.93 13.62 7.24
N ASP A 173 2.62 14.20 6.09
CA ASP A 173 1.80 13.54 5.08
C ASP A 173 2.58 12.42 4.38
N TYR A 174 1.86 11.43 3.88
CA TYR A 174 2.45 10.23 3.31
C TYR A 174 1.65 9.73 2.11
N CYS A 175 2.33 9.27 1.07
CA CYS A 175 1.72 8.39 0.08
C CYS A 175 2.67 7.26 -0.36
N ASP A 176 2.08 6.17 -0.87
CA ASP A 176 2.85 5.06 -1.44
C ASP A 176 2.19 4.43 -2.66
N VAL A 177 2.85 3.42 -3.22
CA VAL A 177 2.42 2.72 -4.44
C VAL A 177 2.10 1.24 -4.19
N SER A 178 1.80 0.88 -2.94
CA SER A 178 1.59 -0.52 -2.55
C SER A 178 0.33 -1.11 -3.18
N GLY A 179 0.41 -2.37 -3.61
CA GLY A 179 -0.71 -3.17 -4.10
C GLY A 179 -0.90 -4.47 -3.32
N GLU A 180 -0.59 -4.44 -2.02
CA GLU A 180 -0.43 -5.64 -1.18
C GLU A 180 -1.47 -5.68 -0.05
N ILE A 181 -2.40 -6.65 -0.07
CA ILE A 181 -3.51 -6.74 0.91
C ILE A 181 -2.99 -6.81 2.36
N PRO A 182 -2.03 -7.68 2.72
CA PRO A 182 -1.56 -7.78 4.11
C PRO A 182 -0.88 -6.51 4.60
N TRP A 183 -0.15 -5.81 3.73
CA TRP A 183 0.42 -4.50 4.06
C TRP A 183 -0.68 -3.49 4.40
N SER A 184 -1.63 -3.30 3.48
CA SER A 184 -2.73 -2.35 3.69
C SER A 184 -3.61 -2.71 4.89
N HIS A 185 -3.70 -3.99 5.26
CA HIS A 185 -4.37 -4.42 6.48
C HIS A 185 -3.62 -3.93 7.74
N ARG A 186 -2.29 -4.03 7.77
CA ARG A 186 -1.49 -3.57 8.92
C ARG A 186 -1.62 -2.07 9.17
N THR A 187 -1.75 -1.27 8.11
CA THR A 187 -1.83 0.20 8.23
C THR A 187 -3.18 0.68 8.80
N LEU A 188 -4.22 -0.16 8.82
CA LEU A 188 -5.55 0.22 9.31
C LEU A 188 -5.56 0.65 10.77
N ALA A 189 -4.70 0.05 11.60
CA ALA A 189 -4.58 0.37 13.02
C ALA A 189 -4.11 1.81 13.28
N LEU A 190 -3.50 2.46 12.28
CA LEU A 190 -2.94 3.81 12.40
C LEU A 190 -3.99 4.91 12.14
N HIS A 191 -5.22 4.57 11.72
CA HIS A 191 -6.23 5.56 11.33
C HIS A 191 -6.53 6.59 12.42
N GLU A 192 -6.76 6.14 13.66
CA GLU A 192 -7.05 7.04 14.79
C GLU A 192 -5.85 7.92 15.15
N GLN A 193 -4.64 7.39 15.03
CA GLN A 193 -3.42 8.15 15.31
C GLN A 193 -3.19 9.23 14.24
N ALA A 194 -3.37 8.91 12.96
CA ALA A 194 -3.30 9.88 11.86
C ALA A 194 -4.35 10.99 12.00
N ARG A 195 -5.59 10.63 12.38
CA ARG A 195 -6.66 11.62 12.65
C ARG A 195 -6.29 12.58 13.78
N LYS A 196 -5.69 12.06 14.87
CA LYS A 196 -5.31 12.89 16.02
C LYS A 196 -4.19 13.88 15.70
N SER A 197 -3.24 13.50 14.84
CA SER A 197 -2.12 14.36 14.48
C SER A 197 -2.40 15.28 13.30
N GLY A 198 -3.44 15.00 12.51
CA GLY A 198 -3.74 15.73 11.27
C GLY A 198 -2.93 15.28 10.06
N ALA A 199 -2.12 14.22 10.17
CA ALA A 199 -1.39 13.66 9.05
C ALA A 199 -2.34 13.01 8.02
N THR A 200 -2.12 13.31 6.74
CA THR A 200 -2.84 12.69 5.62
C THR A 200 -2.02 11.51 5.09
N LEU A 201 -2.51 10.29 5.29
CA LEU A 201 -1.86 9.07 4.80
C LEU A 201 -2.66 8.46 3.65
N ILE A 202 -2.07 8.44 2.45
CA ILE A 202 -2.66 7.94 1.21
C ILE A 202 -1.86 6.71 0.72
N PRO A 203 -2.07 5.53 1.31
CA PRO A 203 -1.49 4.31 0.78
C PRO A 203 -2.10 3.99 -0.60
N SER A 204 -1.34 3.28 -1.43
CA SER A 204 -1.83 2.76 -2.72
C SER A 204 -2.28 3.84 -3.71
N ALA A 205 -1.55 4.95 -3.78
CA ALA A 205 -1.79 6.08 -4.68
C ALA A 205 -1.22 5.84 -6.10
N ALA A 206 -1.43 4.65 -6.67
CA ALA A 206 -0.88 4.27 -7.97
C ALA A 206 -1.86 3.43 -8.81
N VAL A 207 -1.33 2.56 -9.68
CA VAL A 207 -2.13 1.66 -10.53
C VAL A 207 -2.98 0.71 -9.70
N ALA A 208 -2.43 0.16 -8.64
CA ALA A 208 -3.19 -0.54 -7.62
C ALA A 208 -3.79 0.48 -6.66
N GLY A 209 -5.09 0.40 -6.41
CA GLY A 209 -5.88 1.25 -5.52
C GLY A 209 -6.23 2.59 -6.17
N GLY A 210 -5.25 3.46 -6.34
CA GLY A 210 -5.43 4.88 -6.64
C GLY A 210 -6.23 5.17 -7.91
N TYR A 211 -5.77 4.68 -9.07
CA TYR A 211 -6.49 4.89 -10.33
C TYR A 211 -7.90 4.29 -10.34
N PRO A 212 -8.12 3.00 -10.02
CA PRO A 212 -9.47 2.43 -10.04
C PRO A 212 -10.41 3.12 -9.05
N ASP A 213 -9.92 3.55 -7.89
CA ASP A 213 -10.73 4.27 -6.90
C ASP A 213 -11.13 5.67 -7.38
N ILE A 214 -10.18 6.49 -7.86
CA ILE A 214 -10.49 7.83 -8.40
C ILE A 214 -11.44 7.74 -9.59
N LEU A 215 -11.22 6.80 -10.51
CA LEU A 215 -12.11 6.62 -11.67
C LEU A 215 -13.53 6.25 -11.22
N THR A 216 -13.64 5.37 -10.22
CA THR A 216 -14.95 4.96 -9.71
C THR A 216 -15.64 6.08 -8.94
N PHE A 217 -14.90 6.86 -8.15
CA PHE A 217 -15.41 8.07 -7.49
C PHE A 217 -16.00 9.04 -8.52
N LEU A 218 -15.27 9.32 -9.60
CA LEU A 218 -15.74 10.23 -10.66
C LEU A 218 -17.01 9.70 -11.33
N CYS A 219 -17.10 8.40 -11.62
CA CYS A 219 -18.31 7.79 -12.15
C CYS A 219 -19.49 7.87 -11.17
N ALA A 220 -19.28 7.54 -9.90
CA ALA A 220 -20.32 7.60 -8.88
C ALA A 220 -20.82 9.04 -8.66
N LYS A 221 -19.90 10.01 -8.61
CA LYS A 221 -20.22 11.43 -8.50
C LYS A 221 -21.06 11.90 -9.69
N LYS A 222 -20.62 11.60 -10.92
CA LYS A 222 -21.33 11.98 -12.15
C LYS A 222 -22.74 11.40 -12.21
N LEU A 223 -22.88 10.10 -11.90
CA LEU A 223 -24.17 9.41 -11.87
C LEU A 223 -25.15 10.06 -10.89
N ARG A 224 -24.66 10.41 -9.70
CA ARG A 224 -25.45 11.07 -8.67
C ARG A 224 -25.84 12.50 -9.08
N GLU A 225 -24.92 13.28 -9.61
CA GLU A 225 -25.16 14.68 -10.00
C GLU A 225 -26.13 14.79 -11.19
N GLU A 226 -26.03 13.91 -12.19
CA GLU A 226 -26.85 14.00 -13.41
C GLU A 226 -28.15 13.22 -13.35
N HIS A 227 -28.20 12.15 -12.55
CA HIS A 227 -29.35 11.24 -12.54
C HIS A 227 -29.97 11.05 -11.15
N GLY A 228 -29.34 11.55 -10.07
CA GLY A 228 -29.82 11.29 -8.71
C GLY A 228 -29.68 9.83 -8.27
N GLU A 229 -28.89 9.04 -8.99
CA GLU A 229 -28.79 7.59 -8.83
C GLU A 229 -27.48 7.17 -8.12
N GLU A 230 -27.54 6.04 -7.42
CA GLU A 230 -26.38 5.42 -6.77
C GLU A 230 -25.65 4.45 -7.71
N LEU A 231 -24.33 4.34 -7.57
CA LEU A 231 -23.54 3.38 -8.34
C LEU A 231 -23.70 1.97 -7.77
N ARG A 232 -24.44 1.12 -8.49
CA ARG A 232 -24.62 -0.29 -8.11
C ARG A 232 -23.44 -1.18 -8.45
N ARG A 233 -22.84 -1.00 -9.63
CA ARG A 233 -21.74 -1.85 -10.12
C ARG A 233 -20.77 -1.05 -10.97
N ALA A 234 -19.49 -1.24 -10.71
CA ALA A 234 -18.41 -0.76 -11.57
C ALA A 234 -17.55 -1.93 -12.04
N ALA A 235 -17.20 -1.92 -13.33
CA ALA A 235 -16.26 -2.85 -13.93
C ALA A 235 -15.13 -2.05 -14.57
N CYS A 236 -13.92 -2.17 -14.02
CA CYS A 236 -12.72 -1.58 -14.60
C CYS A 236 -12.02 -2.57 -15.54
N TYR A 237 -11.55 -2.07 -16.67
CA TYR A 237 -10.84 -2.84 -17.68
C TYR A 237 -9.46 -2.23 -17.89
N ALA A 238 -8.44 -2.86 -17.32
CA ALA A 238 -7.06 -2.49 -17.55
C ALA A 238 -6.66 -2.82 -18.99
N ILE A 239 -6.09 -1.84 -19.69
CA ILE A 239 -5.55 -1.97 -21.05
C ILE A 239 -4.11 -1.47 -21.01
N GLY A 240 -3.16 -2.31 -21.45
CA GLY A 240 -1.73 -2.02 -21.31
C GLY A 240 -1.21 -2.20 -19.87
N GLY A 241 0.12 -2.13 -19.71
CA GLY A 241 0.79 -2.47 -18.44
C GLY A 241 0.95 -3.99 -18.22
N GLY A 242 1.96 -4.38 -17.43
CA GLY A 242 2.23 -5.76 -16.98
C GLY A 242 2.60 -6.76 -18.08
N SER A 243 1.68 -7.11 -18.95
CA SER A 243 1.86 -8.08 -20.04
C SER A 243 2.68 -7.54 -21.22
N VAL A 244 2.74 -6.22 -21.42
CA VAL A 244 3.55 -5.57 -22.48
C VAL A 244 4.87 -4.98 -21.95
N ALA A 245 4.83 -4.44 -20.73
CA ALA A 245 5.94 -3.72 -20.09
C ALA A 245 6.80 -4.58 -19.14
N GLY A 246 6.31 -5.75 -18.73
CA GLY A 246 6.96 -6.61 -17.74
C GLY A 246 6.73 -6.16 -16.29
N ALA A 247 6.87 -7.09 -15.34
CA ALA A 247 6.79 -6.81 -13.90
C ALA A 247 8.14 -6.29 -13.36
N SER A 248 8.12 -5.29 -12.46
CA SER A 248 9.33 -4.84 -11.78
C SER A 248 9.87 -5.91 -10.83
N GLY A 249 11.18 -5.88 -10.50
CA GLY A 249 11.76 -6.78 -9.50
C GLY A 249 11.09 -6.67 -8.12
N GLY A 250 10.64 -5.47 -7.73
CA GLY A 250 9.80 -5.24 -6.54
C GLY A 250 8.47 -6.00 -6.62
N THR A 251 7.74 -5.82 -7.72
CA THR A 251 6.44 -6.47 -7.95
C THR A 251 6.53 -8.00 -7.95
N LEU A 252 7.58 -8.56 -8.56
CA LEU A 252 7.83 -10.01 -8.55
C LEU A 252 8.11 -10.52 -7.13
N ALA A 253 8.92 -9.79 -6.36
CA ALA A 253 9.20 -10.15 -4.97
C ALA A 253 7.96 -10.05 -4.09
N SER A 254 7.12 -9.01 -4.25
CA SER A 254 5.82 -8.91 -3.57
C SER A 254 4.91 -10.10 -3.90
N ARG A 255 4.83 -10.50 -5.17
CA ARG A 255 4.05 -11.68 -5.60
C ARG A 255 4.60 -12.99 -5.04
N GLY A 256 5.92 -13.13 -4.99
CA GLY A 256 6.59 -14.27 -4.36
C GLY A 256 6.24 -14.37 -2.88
N ALA A 257 6.35 -13.25 -2.15
CA ALA A 257 6.00 -13.17 -0.73
C ALA A 257 4.54 -13.57 -0.46
N MET A 258 3.59 -13.03 -1.23
CA MET A 258 2.17 -13.37 -1.11
C MET A 258 1.90 -14.86 -1.40
N SER A 259 2.57 -15.44 -2.39
CA SER A 259 2.37 -16.85 -2.75
C SER A 259 2.90 -17.80 -1.66
N SER A 260 4.02 -17.43 -1.05
CA SER A 260 4.69 -18.17 0.03
C SER A 260 4.20 -17.81 1.43
N ALA A 261 3.14 -17.01 1.56
CA ALA A 261 2.66 -16.50 2.83
C ALA A 261 2.13 -17.60 3.78
N SER A 262 2.08 -17.30 5.09
CA SER A 262 1.49 -18.22 6.09
C SER A 262 0.01 -18.48 5.82
N ASP A 263 -0.55 -19.56 6.40
CA ASP A 263 -1.98 -19.88 6.24
C ASP A 263 -2.91 -18.78 6.78
N GLU A 264 -2.50 -18.11 7.86
CA GLU A 264 -3.20 -16.94 8.39
C GLU A 264 -3.23 -15.79 7.38
N THR A 265 -2.07 -15.50 6.75
CA THR A 265 -1.98 -14.47 5.72
C THR A 265 -2.77 -14.83 4.47
N ARG A 266 -2.80 -16.11 4.08
CA ARG A 266 -3.64 -16.59 2.96
C ARG A 266 -5.12 -16.42 3.25
N LYS A 267 -5.57 -16.75 4.47
CA LYS A 267 -6.96 -16.51 4.90
C LYS A 267 -7.32 -15.04 4.85
N LEU A 268 -6.43 -14.17 5.34
CA LEU A 268 -6.59 -12.72 5.25
C LEU A 268 -6.75 -12.25 3.79
N MET A 269 -5.85 -12.68 2.89
CA MET A 269 -5.92 -12.28 1.48
C MET A 269 -7.19 -12.80 0.78
N ALA A 270 -7.66 -13.99 1.17
CA ALA A 270 -8.88 -14.59 0.63
C ALA A 270 -10.17 -13.90 1.11
N ASP A 271 -10.12 -13.06 2.15
CA ASP A 271 -11.27 -12.30 2.62
C ASP A 271 -11.56 -11.10 1.70
N PRO A 272 -12.75 -11.04 1.05
CA PRO A 272 -13.19 -9.91 0.24
C PRO A 272 -13.33 -8.58 1.00
N TYR A 273 -13.31 -8.62 2.33
CA TYR A 273 -13.46 -7.47 3.23
C TYR A 273 -12.26 -7.31 4.16
N ALA A 274 -11.11 -7.87 3.80
CA ALA A 274 -9.89 -7.74 4.59
C ALA A 274 -9.58 -6.29 4.98
N LEU A 275 -9.83 -5.32 4.08
CA LEU A 275 -9.55 -3.90 4.36
C LEU A 275 -10.75 -3.15 5.00
N GLY A 276 -11.79 -3.87 5.41
CA GLY A 276 -13.08 -3.34 5.80
C GLY A 276 -14.00 -3.12 4.58
N GLY A 277 -15.00 -2.25 4.77
CA GLY A 277 -15.96 -1.91 3.71
C GLY A 277 -17.33 -2.51 3.92
N PHE A 278 -18.24 -1.79 4.59
CA PHE A 278 -19.67 -2.11 4.65
C PHE A 278 -20.50 -0.86 4.90
N ILE A 279 -21.76 -0.84 4.45
CA ILE A 279 -22.70 0.26 4.69
C ILE A 279 -23.82 -0.25 5.60
N PRO A 280 -23.75 0.00 6.92
CA PRO A 280 -24.71 -0.49 7.91
C PRO A 280 -25.96 0.39 7.93
N SER A 281 -27.02 0.02 7.18
CA SER A 281 -28.43 0.43 7.44
C SER A 281 -29.43 0.07 6.33
N PHE A 282 -29.01 -0.46 5.17
CA PHE A 282 -29.95 -0.79 4.08
C PHE A 282 -30.08 -2.30 3.84
N ASP A 283 -31.32 -2.74 4.01
CA ASP A 283 -31.85 -4.09 3.93
C ASP A 283 -31.57 -4.77 2.57
N ARG A 284 -30.89 -5.92 2.58
CA ARG A 284 -30.76 -6.87 1.44
C ARG A 284 -31.81 -7.99 1.48
N ASN A 285 -33.00 -7.74 2.02
CA ASN A 285 -34.02 -8.71 2.43
C ASN A 285 -33.67 -9.50 3.72
N GLY A 286 -33.48 -8.82 4.86
CA GLY A 286 -33.62 -9.40 6.20
C GLY A 286 -32.35 -9.72 6.99
N ILE A 287 -31.21 -9.07 6.72
CA ILE A 287 -30.01 -9.18 7.60
C ILE A 287 -29.87 -7.89 8.40
N LYS A 288 -30.04 -7.98 9.73
CA LYS A 288 -30.32 -6.81 10.56
C LYS A 288 -29.10 -6.06 11.12
N GLU A 289 -27.93 -6.67 11.27
CA GLU A 289 -26.76 -5.96 11.83
C GLU A 289 -25.49 -6.61 11.28
N MET A 290 -24.65 -5.86 10.55
CA MET A 290 -23.24 -6.25 10.43
C MET A 290 -22.43 -5.32 11.31
N ASN A 291 -21.68 -5.92 12.23
CA ASN A 291 -20.72 -5.21 13.06
C ASN A 291 -19.33 -5.41 12.42
N ILE A 292 -18.74 -4.36 11.86
CA ILE A 292 -17.35 -4.39 11.42
C ILE A 292 -16.55 -3.54 12.40
N GLN A 293 -15.74 -4.22 13.20
CA GLN A 293 -14.69 -3.55 13.95
C GLN A 293 -13.52 -3.31 12.98
N ASN A 294 -13.27 -2.05 12.66
CA ASN A 294 -12.16 -1.59 11.80
C ASN A 294 -10.87 -2.37 12.10
N GLY A 295 -10.25 -2.94 11.06
CA GLY A 295 -8.92 -3.56 11.18
C GLY A 295 -8.87 -4.96 11.82
N THR A 296 -10.01 -5.63 12.03
CA THR A 296 -10.02 -6.99 12.62
C THR A 296 -10.28 -8.13 11.61
N GLY A 297 -10.72 -7.81 10.38
CA GLY A 297 -11.06 -8.79 9.35
C GLY A 297 -12.22 -9.75 9.72
N LYS A 298 -12.90 -9.55 10.86
CA LYS A 298 -14.00 -10.43 11.29
C LYS A 298 -15.30 -10.00 10.62
N VAL A 299 -15.66 -10.68 9.53
CA VAL A 299 -17.00 -10.59 8.92
C VAL A 299 -17.86 -11.75 9.41
N THR A 300 -18.93 -11.46 10.15
CA THR A 300 -19.83 -12.47 10.72
C THR A 300 -21.00 -12.87 9.80
N HIS A 301 -21.01 -12.46 8.53
CA HIS A 301 -22.16 -12.66 7.62
C HIS A 301 -21.81 -13.28 6.26
N LYS A 302 -22.82 -13.87 5.59
CA LYS A 302 -22.69 -14.51 4.27
C LYS A 302 -22.27 -13.48 3.20
N ILE A 303 -21.09 -13.68 2.63
CA ILE A 303 -20.56 -12.92 1.48
C ILE A 303 -21.53 -13.01 0.28
N ARG A 304 -21.77 -11.88 -0.41
CA ARG A 304 -22.58 -11.86 -1.64
C ARG A 304 -21.87 -12.64 -2.75
N LYS A 305 -22.61 -13.38 -3.59
CA LYS A 305 -21.99 -14.15 -4.70
C LYS A 305 -21.16 -13.26 -5.63
N GLU A 306 -21.61 -12.03 -5.84
CA GLU A 306 -20.95 -10.99 -6.64
C GLU A 306 -19.70 -10.39 -5.99
N ASP A 307 -19.56 -10.49 -4.67
CA ASP A 307 -18.36 -10.04 -3.94
C ASP A 307 -17.28 -11.10 -3.80
N ALA A 308 -17.64 -12.36 -4.04
CA ALA A 308 -16.69 -13.46 -4.04
C ALA A 308 -15.72 -13.35 -5.22
N ASP A 309 -14.45 -13.65 -4.99
CA ASP A 309 -13.40 -13.52 -6.00
C ASP A 309 -13.49 -14.55 -7.14
N ALA A 310 -14.40 -15.52 -7.05
CA ALA A 310 -14.54 -16.61 -8.00
C ALA A 310 -14.76 -16.14 -9.46
N ILE A 311 -15.22 -14.91 -9.67
CA ILE A 311 -15.37 -14.32 -11.01
C ILE A 311 -14.09 -13.65 -11.52
N LEU A 312 -13.22 -13.16 -10.62
CA LEU A 312 -11.98 -12.44 -10.95
C LEU A 312 -10.89 -13.39 -11.48
N SER A 313 -10.97 -14.68 -11.15
CA SER A 313 -10.03 -15.71 -11.57
C SER A 313 -10.33 -16.34 -12.93
N LYS A 314 -11.41 -15.92 -13.60
CA LYS A 314 -11.90 -16.55 -14.83
C LYS A 314 -11.72 -15.63 -16.03
N VAL A 315 -11.27 -16.22 -17.13
CA VAL A 315 -11.44 -15.59 -18.43
C VAL A 315 -12.91 -15.72 -18.84
N SER A 316 -13.52 -14.62 -19.21
CA SER A 316 -14.94 -14.57 -19.56
C SER A 316 -15.21 -13.44 -20.55
N GLN A 317 -16.41 -13.42 -21.11
CA GLN A 317 -16.91 -12.29 -21.86
C GLN A 317 -17.78 -11.42 -20.95
N CYS A 318 -17.65 -10.09 -21.05
CA CYS A 318 -18.59 -9.17 -20.42
C CYS A 318 -19.97 -9.34 -21.08
N PRO A 319 -21.04 -9.67 -20.32
CA PRO A 319 -22.35 -9.90 -20.92
C PRO A 319 -22.98 -8.63 -21.49
N TYR A 320 -22.53 -7.45 -21.07
CA TYR A 320 -23.09 -6.16 -21.52
C TYR A 320 -22.38 -5.60 -22.75
N THR A 321 -21.05 -5.77 -22.84
CA THR A 321 -20.23 -5.14 -23.89
C THR A 321 -19.64 -6.13 -24.88
N GLY A 322 -19.78 -7.45 -24.64
CA GLY A 322 -19.11 -8.47 -25.44
C GLY A 322 -17.58 -8.47 -25.30
N THR A 323 -17.01 -7.66 -24.41
CA THR A 323 -15.55 -7.54 -24.23
C THR A 323 -15.00 -8.78 -23.53
N TRP A 324 -14.01 -9.44 -24.15
CA TRP A 324 -13.25 -10.50 -23.50
C TRP A 324 -12.35 -9.93 -22.41
N ARG A 325 -12.37 -10.59 -21.25
CA ARG A 325 -11.68 -10.14 -20.04
C ARG A 325 -11.04 -11.32 -19.33
N ALA A 326 -9.90 -11.07 -18.70
CA ALA A 326 -9.09 -12.07 -17.99
C ALA A 326 -8.72 -11.58 -16.59
N PRO A 327 -8.23 -12.48 -15.71
CA PRO A 327 -7.71 -12.08 -14.41
C PRO A 327 -6.66 -10.99 -14.52
N TRP A 328 -6.72 -10.02 -13.63
CA TRP A 328 -5.73 -8.97 -13.51
C TRP A 328 -5.05 -9.02 -12.14
N MET A 329 -3.78 -8.63 -12.10
CA MET A 329 -2.91 -8.87 -10.94
C MET A 329 -3.35 -8.09 -9.70
N TYR A 330 -4.00 -6.94 -9.88
CA TYR A 330 -4.49 -6.11 -8.78
C TYR A 330 -5.98 -6.28 -8.49
N SER A 331 -6.72 -7.09 -9.26
CA SER A 331 -8.17 -7.25 -9.09
C SER A 331 -8.57 -7.57 -7.65
N TYR A 332 -7.85 -8.50 -7.02
CA TYR A 332 -8.13 -8.89 -5.64
C TYR A 332 -7.90 -7.71 -4.70
N PHE A 333 -6.79 -6.99 -4.84
CA PHE A 333 -6.47 -5.83 -4.03
C PHE A 333 -7.50 -4.68 -4.22
N ASP A 334 -7.80 -4.33 -5.46
CA ASP A 334 -8.62 -3.16 -5.80
C ASP A 334 -10.08 -3.32 -5.37
N THR A 335 -10.62 -4.54 -5.44
CA THR A 335 -11.95 -4.80 -4.87
C THR A 335 -12.04 -4.51 -3.36
N ARG A 336 -10.97 -4.75 -2.57
CA ARG A 336 -10.96 -4.42 -1.14
C ARG A 336 -10.82 -2.92 -0.93
N ILE A 337 -9.94 -2.25 -1.69
CA ILE A 337 -9.76 -0.80 -1.60
C ILE A 337 -11.07 -0.07 -1.89
N LEU A 338 -11.74 -0.37 -3.00
CA LEU A 338 -12.96 0.35 -3.34
C LEU A 338 -14.14 0.05 -2.41
N ARG A 339 -14.22 -1.16 -1.84
CA ARG A 339 -15.20 -1.47 -0.78
C ARG A 339 -14.92 -0.63 0.47
N ARG A 340 -13.66 -0.52 0.87
CA ARG A 340 -13.24 0.33 1.99
C ARG A 340 -13.56 1.79 1.71
N THR A 341 -13.19 2.32 0.55
CA THR A 341 -13.48 3.71 0.19
C THR A 341 -14.98 4.00 0.21
N ASN A 342 -15.80 3.12 -0.39
CA ASN A 342 -17.25 3.26 -0.38
C ASN A 342 -17.83 3.35 1.06
N ALA A 343 -17.32 2.54 1.99
CA ALA A 343 -17.73 2.60 3.39
C ALA A 343 -17.22 3.85 4.11
N LEU A 344 -15.97 4.27 3.89
CA LEU A 344 -15.44 5.50 4.46
C LEU A 344 -16.24 6.73 3.98
N PHE A 345 -16.67 6.77 2.71
CA PHE A 345 -17.56 7.81 2.21
C PHE A 345 -18.95 7.76 2.84
N ALA A 346 -19.47 6.58 3.16
CA ALA A 346 -20.70 6.45 3.92
C ALA A 346 -20.54 7.03 5.33
N ASP A 347 -19.49 6.64 6.05
CA ASP A 347 -19.27 7.00 7.44
C ASP A 347 -18.85 8.47 7.63
N LEU A 348 -17.99 8.99 6.75
CA LEU A 348 -17.39 10.32 6.90
C LEU A 348 -18.17 11.42 6.17
N ALA A 349 -18.80 11.09 5.04
CA ALA A 349 -19.46 12.07 4.17
C ALA A 349 -20.97 11.82 3.98
N GLY A 350 -21.51 10.69 4.47
CA GLY A 350 -22.91 10.30 4.23
C GLY A 350 -23.23 10.05 2.76
N GLN A 351 -22.23 9.90 1.89
CA GLN A 351 -22.38 9.83 0.44
C GLN A 351 -21.57 8.67 -0.15
N PRO A 352 -21.94 7.41 0.14
CA PRO A 352 -21.28 6.28 -0.50
C PRO A 352 -21.36 6.36 -2.03
N TYR A 353 -20.51 5.61 -2.73
CA TYR A 353 -20.68 5.38 -4.17
C TYR A 353 -22.05 4.76 -4.44
N GLY A 354 -22.42 3.77 -3.63
CA GLY A 354 -23.76 3.21 -3.59
C GLY A 354 -23.90 2.15 -2.49
N LYS A 355 -25.12 1.97 -2.00
CA LYS A 355 -25.43 1.02 -0.92
C LYS A 355 -25.24 -0.43 -1.35
N GLU A 356 -25.56 -0.73 -2.62
CA GLU A 356 -25.36 -2.05 -3.21
C GLU A 356 -24.04 -2.18 -3.99
N PHE A 357 -23.14 -1.20 -3.89
CA PHE A 357 -21.95 -1.10 -4.73
C PHE A 357 -21.14 -2.40 -4.76
N ASN A 358 -20.76 -2.82 -5.97
CA ASN A 358 -19.82 -3.89 -6.25
C ASN A 358 -18.80 -3.43 -7.29
N PHE A 359 -17.52 -3.63 -7.00
CA PHE A 359 -16.44 -3.37 -7.95
C PHE A 359 -15.87 -4.67 -8.48
N GLN A 360 -15.49 -4.66 -9.75
CA GLN A 360 -14.70 -5.71 -10.36
C GLN A 360 -13.67 -5.09 -11.29
N GLU A 361 -12.49 -5.70 -11.36
CA GLU A 361 -11.45 -5.26 -12.27
C GLU A 361 -10.91 -6.46 -13.03
N PHE A 362 -10.64 -6.23 -14.32
CA PHE A 362 -10.13 -7.25 -15.22
C PHE A 362 -9.12 -6.66 -16.18
N MET A 363 -8.28 -7.54 -16.74
CA MET A 363 -7.50 -7.20 -17.93
C MET A 363 -8.42 -7.34 -19.13
N ARG A 364 -8.47 -6.34 -20.00
CA ARG A 364 -9.11 -6.48 -21.30
C ARG A 364 -8.21 -7.31 -22.22
N LEU A 365 -8.75 -8.39 -22.78
CA LEU A 365 -8.02 -9.18 -23.76
C LEU A 365 -8.04 -8.48 -25.14
N PRO A 366 -6.89 -8.33 -25.79
CA PRO A 366 -6.82 -7.74 -27.11
C PRO A 366 -7.33 -8.74 -28.17
N PRO A 367 -7.89 -8.25 -29.31
CA PRO A 367 -8.42 -9.09 -30.39
C PRO A 367 -7.48 -10.20 -30.85
N GLU A 368 -6.19 -9.92 -30.92
CA GLU A 368 -5.16 -10.84 -31.42
C GLU A 368 -4.98 -12.05 -30.49
N MET A 369 -5.03 -11.84 -29.17
CA MET A 369 -4.94 -12.94 -28.18
C MET A 369 -6.20 -13.82 -28.20
N ILE A 370 -7.36 -13.23 -28.47
CA ILE A 370 -8.61 -13.98 -28.62
C ILE A 370 -8.52 -14.86 -29.88
N ALA A 371 -8.06 -14.29 -31.00
CA ALA A 371 -7.89 -15.00 -32.26
C ALA A 371 -6.86 -16.13 -32.16
N GLN A 372 -5.72 -15.91 -31.49
CA GLN A 372 -4.72 -16.96 -31.23
C GLN A 372 -5.26 -18.08 -30.35
N GLY A 373 -6.02 -17.73 -29.30
CA GLY A 373 -6.69 -18.72 -28.45
C GLY A 373 -7.75 -19.55 -29.20
N GLN A 374 -8.42 -18.95 -30.18
CA GLN A 374 -9.38 -19.64 -31.05
C GLN A 374 -8.70 -20.48 -32.16
N ALA A 375 -7.57 -20.03 -32.70
CA ALA A 375 -6.82 -20.73 -33.75
C ALA A 375 -6.02 -21.95 -33.22
N GLY A 376 -5.60 -21.93 -31.95
CA GLY A 376 -4.93 -23.06 -31.29
C GLY A 376 -5.86 -24.21 -30.90
N GLY A 377 -7.19 -24.01 -30.95
CA GLY A 377 -8.20 -25.04 -30.77
C GLY A 377 -8.65 -25.61 -32.11
N GLY A 378 -8.08 -26.75 -32.51
CA GLY A 378 -8.45 -27.46 -33.74
C GLY A 378 -9.95 -27.73 -33.85
N GLY A 379 -10.45 -27.65 -35.09
CA GLY A 379 -11.87 -27.53 -35.40
C GLY A 379 -12.78 -28.65 -34.88
N GLY A 380 -13.96 -28.23 -34.45
CA GLY A 380 -15.09 -29.08 -34.07
C GLY A 380 -16.22 -28.17 -33.58
N GLY A 381 -17.35 -28.17 -34.28
CA GLY A 381 -18.42 -27.17 -34.13
C GLY A 381 -19.07 -27.10 -32.74
N GLY A 382 -19.59 -25.90 -32.44
CA GLY A 382 -20.59 -25.67 -31.40
C GLY A 382 -20.07 -25.73 -29.95
N SER A 383 -20.15 -24.59 -29.26
CA SER A 383 -19.89 -24.35 -27.83
C SER A 383 -18.44 -24.08 -27.39
N SER A 384 -18.23 -22.84 -26.92
CA SER A 384 -17.36 -22.45 -25.81
C SER A 384 -16.11 -23.30 -25.52
N ALA A 385 -15.09 -23.24 -26.39
CA ALA A 385 -13.74 -23.59 -25.95
C ALA A 385 -13.26 -22.51 -24.95
N PRO A 386 -12.90 -22.87 -23.71
CA PRO A 386 -12.36 -21.90 -22.77
C PRO A 386 -10.98 -21.43 -23.28
N PRO A 387 -10.70 -20.12 -23.28
CA PRO A 387 -9.35 -19.62 -23.54
C PRO A 387 -8.37 -20.22 -22.51
N PRO A 388 -7.05 -20.24 -22.83
CA PRO A 388 -6.05 -20.96 -22.05
C PRO A 388 -6.13 -20.64 -20.56
N LYS A 389 -5.99 -21.68 -19.72
CA LYS A 389 -5.97 -21.54 -18.25
C LYS A 389 -4.90 -20.51 -17.87
N PRO A 390 -5.22 -19.53 -16.99
CA PRO A 390 -4.26 -18.56 -16.53
C PRO A 390 -3.42 -19.18 -15.41
N SER A 391 -2.72 -20.28 -15.68
CA SER A 391 -1.50 -20.56 -14.90
C SER A 391 -0.41 -19.70 -15.54
N GLY A 392 -0.36 -18.43 -15.16
CA GLY A 392 0.79 -17.59 -15.48
C GLY A 392 2.07 -18.31 -15.02
N PRO A 393 3.22 -18.05 -15.66
CA PRO A 393 4.48 -18.65 -15.24
C PRO A 393 4.70 -18.42 -13.74
N SER A 394 5.39 -19.36 -13.08
CA SER A 394 5.86 -19.13 -11.72
C SER A 394 6.63 -17.81 -11.65
N VAL A 395 6.70 -17.17 -10.47
CA VAL A 395 7.47 -15.93 -10.29
C VAL A 395 8.91 -16.09 -10.82
N SER A 396 9.50 -17.29 -10.68
CA SER A 396 10.81 -17.62 -11.24
C SER A 396 10.81 -17.63 -12.78
N GLY A 397 9.85 -18.31 -13.42
CA GLY A 397 9.75 -18.36 -14.88
C GLY A 397 9.45 -16.99 -15.51
N GLU A 398 8.67 -16.15 -14.84
CA GLU A 398 8.43 -14.78 -15.30
C GLU A 398 9.69 -13.92 -15.20
N LYS A 399 10.47 -14.07 -14.13
CA LYS A 399 11.76 -13.38 -13.98
C LYS A 399 12.74 -13.77 -15.07
N GLU A 400 12.88 -15.07 -15.36
CA GLU A 400 13.75 -15.58 -16.42
C GLU A 400 13.35 -15.00 -17.78
N ALA A 401 12.07 -15.03 -18.12
CA ALA A 401 11.55 -14.45 -19.37
C ALA A 401 11.82 -12.93 -19.46
N LEU A 402 11.72 -12.19 -18.36
CA LEU A 402 12.02 -10.76 -18.34
C LEU A 402 13.51 -10.47 -18.50
N ILE A 403 14.39 -11.32 -17.98
CA ILE A 403 15.84 -11.22 -18.17
C ILE A 403 16.17 -11.45 -19.64
N GLU A 404 15.63 -12.52 -20.24
CA GLU A 404 15.83 -12.83 -21.67
C GLU A 404 15.36 -11.69 -22.59
N GLN A 405 14.29 -11.00 -22.22
CA GLN A 405 13.75 -9.86 -22.98
C GLN A 405 14.51 -8.53 -22.72
N GLY A 406 15.51 -8.50 -21.84
CA GLY A 406 16.20 -7.27 -21.43
C GLY A 406 15.30 -6.27 -20.69
N LYS A 407 14.16 -6.75 -20.16
CA LYS A 407 13.13 -5.94 -19.46
C LYS A 407 13.18 -6.10 -17.95
N TYR A 408 14.09 -6.92 -17.42
CA TYR A 408 14.22 -7.13 -15.98
C TYR A 408 15.06 -6.04 -15.32
N PHE A 409 14.47 -5.37 -14.33
CA PHE A 409 15.15 -4.40 -13.48
C PHE A 409 15.40 -5.00 -12.10
N LYS A 410 16.68 -5.18 -11.75
CA LYS A 410 17.12 -5.70 -10.45
C LYS A 410 16.79 -4.68 -9.34
N GLN A 411 16.47 -5.18 -8.14
CA GLN A 411 16.27 -4.39 -6.93
C GLN A 411 17.56 -3.71 -6.41
#